data_AF-A0A151IGP4-F1
#
_entry.id   AF-A0A151IGP4-F1
#
_cell.length_a   1.000
_cell.length_b   1.000
_cell.length_c   1.000
_cell.angle_alpha   90.00
_cell.angle_beta   90.00
_cell.angle_gamma   90.00
#
_symmetry.space_group_name_H-M   'P 1'
#
loop_
_entity.id
_entity.type
_entity.pdbx_description
1 polymer ?
#
loop_
_entity_poly.entity_id
_entity_poly.type
_entity_poly.pdbx_seq_one_letter_code
_entity_poly.pdbx_strand_id
1 'polypeptide(L)'
;MDADDEKLINEQLNILENKQQATQHAVKNQIKILQTTIAHIENTEETIQTNEYTLANATKKLKTQLLTNEKTINIHEHFIVINAILNDLIRDAQDILEYLVFIRVGTLNPRLTPFSAIIENLRDTSLQLSEELRFPFKIGNNEWPTIEKTATISAYCDSKSIFTVLQFPLVAPSKYKLINAITLPVTHHKNVFVNLEIKNPLFAVNIEGHFYFIITENNLQKCKKLDSEYLCNGNFAIRRANLDKTCEIEIYLGNTEYNTNCKIEKILNNTLWIPLNNPHSWLYTTAKKEEIYIQCKDHGKIKRTIENTGKITIQNECKIITPHATLQSPKTTHETIIESFLPEHNIEHTYI
;
A
#
# COMPACT_ATOMS: atom_id res chain seq x y z
N MET A 1 47.08 16.28 -139.22
CA MET A 1 45.88 16.24 -138.39
C MET A 1 44.73 16.02 -139.35
N ASP A 2 44.15 14.82 -139.32
CA ASP A 2 43.00 14.45 -140.15
C ASP A 2 41.68 14.68 -139.39
N ALA A 3 40.53 14.47 -140.03
CA ALA A 3 39.21 14.73 -139.44
C ALA A 3 38.87 13.78 -138.27
N ASP A 4 39.56 12.63 -138.15
CA ASP A 4 39.36 11.68 -137.06
C ASP A 4 40.10 12.13 -135.79
N ASP A 5 41.27 12.77 -135.93
CA ASP A 5 41.99 13.42 -134.83
C ASP A 5 41.12 14.50 -134.15
N GLU A 6 40.42 15.33 -134.93
CA GLU A 6 39.55 16.40 -134.43
C GLU A 6 38.31 15.86 -133.70
N LYS A 7 37.75 14.75 -134.19
CA LYS A 7 36.60 14.09 -133.57
C LYS A 7 36.98 13.42 -132.24
N LEU A 8 38.14 12.77 -132.18
CA LEU A 8 38.67 12.16 -130.96
C LEU A 8 39.00 13.21 -129.89
N ILE A 9 39.60 14.34 -130.29
CA ILE A 9 39.90 15.45 -129.38
C ILE A 9 38.60 16.05 -128.82
N ASN A 10 37.58 16.26 -129.65
CA ASN A 10 36.29 16.78 -129.20
C ASN A 10 35.53 15.81 -128.28
N GLU A 11 35.60 14.50 -128.53
CA GLU A 11 35.05 13.49 -127.60
C GLU A 11 35.79 13.48 -126.26
N GLN A 12 37.13 13.56 -126.28
CA GLN A 12 37.91 13.64 -125.04
C GLN A 12 37.66 14.93 -124.27
N LEU A 13 37.50 16.08 -124.95
CA LEU A 13 37.11 17.34 -124.33
C LEU A 13 35.73 17.26 -123.69
N ASN A 14 34.74 16.68 -124.38
CA ASN A 14 33.41 16.45 -123.82
C ASN A 14 33.43 15.51 -122.60
N ILE A 15 34.25 14.45 -122.63
CA ILE A 15 34.39 13.54 -121.48
C ILE A 15 35.06 14.27 -120.30
N LEU A 16 36.06 15.11 -120.57
CA LEU A 16 36.73 15.94 -119.56
C LEU A 16 35.77 16.94 -118.95
N GLU A 17 34.96 17.62 -119.76
CA GLU A 17 33.97 18.59 -119.33
C GLU A 17 32.85 17.93 -118.50
N ASN A 18 32.36 16.76 -118.93
CA ASN A 18 31.39 15.98 -118.17
C ASN A 18 31.95 15.45 -116.85
N LYS A 19 33.22 15.00 -116.81
CA LYS A 19 33.90 14.61 -115.56
C LYS A 19 34.11 15.82 -114.64
N GLN A 20 34.41 16.98 -115.21
CA GLN A 20 34.57 18.22 -114.46
C GLN A 20 33.23 18.69 -113.86
N GLN A 21 32.12 18.59 -114.60
CA GLN A 21 30.79 18.87 -114.08
C GLN A 21 30.36 17.86 -112.99
N ALA A 22 30.62 16.57 -113.20
CA ALA A 22 30.32 15.53 -112.21
C ALA A 22 31.12 15.70 -110.91
N THR A 23 32.41 16.06 -111.01
CA THR A 23 33.26 16.35 -109.85
C THR A 23 32.84 17.63 -109.14
N GLN A 24 32.51 18.70 -109.87
CA GLN A 24 31.94 19.91 -109.29
C GLN A 24 30.62 19.64 -108.54
N HIS A 25 29.74 18.81 -109.11
CA HIS A 25 28.49 18.43 -108.46
C HIS A 25 28.73 17.58 -107.19
N ALA A 26 29.67 16.63 -107.24
CA ALA A 26 30.05 15.83 -106.08
C ALA A 26 30.64 16.68 -104.94
N VAL A 27 31.55 17.62 -105.28
CA VAL A 27 32.13 18.58 -104.32
C VAL A 27 31.06 19.48 -103.71
N LYS A 28 30.13 19.99 -104.52
CA LYS A 28 29.00 20.80 -104.04
C LYS A 28 28.11 20.02 -103.06
N ASN A 29 27.83 18.75 -103.34
CA ASN A 29 27.07 17.89 -102.44
C ASN A 29 27.82 17.59 -101.14
N GLN A 30 29.14 17.34 -101.19
CA GLN A 30 29.95 17.16 -99.98
C GLN A 30 30.01 18.43 -99.13
N ILE A 31 30.13 19.61 -99.73
CA ILE A 31 30.07 20.90 -99.01
C ILE A 31 28.70 21.05 -98.33
N LYS A 32 27.60 20.73 -99.00
CA LYS A 32 26.26 20.80 -98.41
C LYS A 32 26.09 19.83 -97.24
N ILE A 33 26.62 18.61 -97.34
CA ILE A 33 26.62 17.63 -96.24
C ILE A 33 27.43 18.18 -95.07
N LEU A 34 28.65 18.67 -95.31
CA LEU A 34 29.50 19.26 -94.28
C LEU A 34 28.82 20.42 -93.55
N GLN A 35 28.19 21.34 -94.29
CA GLN A 35 27.42 22.45 -93.71
C GLN A 35 26.26 21.96 -92.84
N THR A 36 25.55 20.92 -93.29
CA THR A 36 24.45 20.31 -92.52
C THR A 36 24.97 19.62 -91.26
N THR A 37 26.11 18.94 -91.34
CA THR A 37 26.77 18.32 -90.19
C THR A 37 27.24 19.35 -89.18
N ILE A 38 27.84 20.47 -89.63
CA ILE A 38 28.25 21.57 -88.76
C ILE A 38 27.04 22.15 -88.03
N ALA A 39 25.95 22.46 -88.75
CA ALA A 39 24.73 22.97 -88.13
C ALA A 39 24.11 21.98 -87.13
N HIS A 40 24.18 20.67 -87.41
CA HIS A 40 23.75 19.65 -86.46
C HIS A 40 24.66 19.61 -85.22
N ILE A 41 25.98 19.74 -85.38
CA ILE A 41 26.93 19.79 -84.27
C ILE A 41 26.66 21.02 -83.40
N GLU A 42 26.47 22.19 -83.99
CA GLU A 42 26.14 23.43 -83.26
C GLU A 42 24.84 23.28 -82.46
N ASN A 43 23.79 22.72 -83.07
CA ASN A 43 22.52 22.46 -82.37
C ASN A 43 22.67 21.40 -81.27
N THR A 44 23.53 20.40 -81.47
CA THR A 44 23.81 19.38 -80.45
C THR A 44 24.60 19.99 -79.29
N GLU A 45 25.55 20.87 -79.57
CA GLU A 45 26.31 21.61 -78.56
C GLU A 45 25.40 22.49 -77.71
N GLU A 46 24.47 23.23 -78.33
CA GLU A 46 23.47 24.04 -77.62
C GLU A 46 22.57 23.17 -76.72
N THR A 47 22.16 22.01 -77.24
CA THR A 47 21.37 21.03 -76.46
C THR A 47 22.17 20.49 -75.27
N ILE A 48 23.46 20.18 -75.47
CA ILE A 48 24.36 19.70 -74.41
C ILE A 48 24.53 20.78 -73.34
N GLN A 49 24.78 22.03 -73.73
CA GLN A 49 24.93 23.15 -72.78
C GLN A 49 23.65 23.37 -71.97
N THR A 50 22.48 23.27 -72.62
CA THR A 50 21.18 23.39 -71.94
C THR A 50 20.96 22.25 -70.94
N ASN A 51 21.31 21.02 -71.33
CA ASN A 51 21.20 19.85 -70.46
C ASN A 51 22.18 19.94 -69.28
N GLU A 52 23.41 20.39 -69.51
CA GLU A 52 24.42 20.60 -68.46
C GLU A 52 23.94 21.63 -67.45
N TYR A 53 23.40 22.76 -67.91
CA TYR A 53 22.83 23.79 -67.04
C TYR A 53 21.63 23.26 -66.24
N THR A 54 20.74 22.51 -66.89
CA THR A 54 19.57 21.90 -66.24
C THR A 54 20.00 20.90 -65.17
N LEU A 55 20.97 20.05 -65.46
CA LEU A 55 21.52 19.07 -64.54
C LEU A 55 22.19 19.77 -63.34
N ALA A 56 23.03 20.77 -63.58
CA ALA A 56 23.70 21.53 -62.53
C ALA A 56 22.69 22.18 -61.56
N ASN A 57 21.60 22.74 -62.09
CA ASN A 57 20.53 23.31 -61.27
C ASN A 57 19.77 22.26 -60.47
N ALA A 58 19.44 21.11 -61.08
CA ALA A 58 18.79 20.00 -60.41
C ALA A 58 19.66 19.45 -59.26
N THR A 59 20.96 19.25 -59.49
CA THR A 59 21.92 18.81 -58.48
C THR A 59 22.05 19.82 -57.34
N LYS A 60 22.09 21.12 -57.64
CA LYS A 60 22.13 22.17 -56.61
C LYS A 60 20.87 22.15 -55.74
N LYS A 61 19.69 22.00 -56.35
CA LYS A 61 18.41 21.92 -55.64
C LYS A 61 18.34 20.67 -54.75
N LEU A 62 18.75 19.51 -55.28
CA LEU A 62 18.84 18.27 -54.52
C LEU A 62 19.77 18.39 -53.31
N LYS A 63 20.96 18.98 -53.49
CA LYS A 63 21.90 19.23 -52.38
C LYS A 63 21.27 20.08 -51.28
N THR A 64 20.56 21.15 -51.63
CA THR A 64 19.89 22.00 -50.64
C THR A 64 18.75 21.29 -49.92
N GLN A 65 17.97 20.46 -50.62
CA GLN A 65 16.90 19.66 -50.01
C GLN A 65 17.47 18.58 -49.08
N LEU A 66 18.53 17.88 -49.47
CA LEU A 66 19.20 16.89 -48.64
C LEU A 66 19.71 17.50 -47.33
N LEU A 67 20.41 18.64 -47.39
CA LEU A 67 20.91 19.34 -46.20
C LEU A 67 19.77 19.83 -45.28
N THR A 68 18.64 20.23 -45.84
CA THR A 68 17.47 20.68 -45.06
C THR A 68 16.79 19.48 -44.38
N ASN A 69 16.64 18.37 -45.12
CA ASN A 69 16.07 17.14 -44.59
C ASN A 69 16.96 16.54 -43.50
N GLU A 70 18.28 16.52 -43.68
CA GLU A 70 19.24 16.05 -42.68
C GLU A 70 19.11 16.85 -41.37
N LYS A 71 19.05 18.18 -41.44
CA LYS A 71 18.78 19.03 -40.27
C LYS A 71 17.44 18.73 -39.61
N THR A 72 16.39 18.51 -40.41
CA THR A 72 15.04 18.22 -39.91
C THR A 72 14.97 16.87 -39.21
N ILE A 73 15.59 15.85 -39.80
CA ILE A 73 15.71 14.50 -39.22
C ILE A 73 16.47 14.58 -37.89
N ASN A 74 17.61 15.27 -37.87
CA ASN A 74 18.41 15.44 -36.67
C ASN A 74 17.64 16.16 -35.54
N ILE A 75 16.86 17.20 -35.87
CA ILE A 75 15.98 17.87 -34.89
C ILE A 75 14.90 16.91 -34.38
N HIS A 76 14.29 16.12 -35.26
CA HIS A 76 13.25 15.16 -34.87
C HIS A 76 13.79 14.07 -33.93
N GLU A 77 14.98 13.53 -34.20
CA GLU A 77 15.67 12.58 -33.33
C GLU A 77 15.90 13.17 -31.94
N HIS A 78 16.37 14.42 -31.84
CA HIS A 78 16.51 15.11 -30.55
C HIS A 78 15.17 15.25 -29.81
N PHE A 79 14.07 15.57 -30.52
CA PHE A 79 12.75 15.65 -29.90
C PHE A 79 12.26 14.30 -29.36
N ILE A 80 12.55 13.19 -30.04
CA ILE A 80 12.22 11.85 -29.54
C ILE A 80 12.96 11.57 -28.23
N VAL A 81 14.25 11.85 -28.18
CA VAL A 81 15.07 11.66 -26.96
C VAL A 81 14.59 12.56 -25.82
N ILE A 82 14.32 13.86 -26.10
CA ILE A 82 13.80 14.80 -25.11
C ILE A 82 12.46 14.31 -24.56
N ASN A 83 11.55 13.85 -25.42
CA ASN A 83 10.26 13.33 -24.99
C ASN A 83 10.39 12.06 -24.14
N ALA A 84 11.33 11.17 -24.48
CA ALA A 84 11.62 10.00 -23.66
C ALA A 84 12.12 10.41 -22.26
N ILE A 85 13.08 11.34 -22.18
CA ILE A 85 13.60 11.87 -20.91
C ILE A 85 12.51 12.57 -20.10
N LEU A 86 11.66 13.37 -20.75
CA LEU A 86 10.54 14.05 -20.08
C LEU A 86 9.54 13.04 -19.50
N ASN A 87 9.20 12.00 -20.25
CA ASN A 87 8.30 10.96 -19.78
C ASN A 87 8.90 10.16 -18.62
N ASP A 88 10.20 9.83 -18.69
CA ASP A 88 10.89 9.19 -17.57
C ASP A 88 10.92 10.11 -16.34
N LEU A 89 11.20 11.40 -16.49
CA LEU A 89 11.17 12.37 -15.40
C LEU A 89 9.78 12.51 -14.77
N ILE A 90 8.72 12.50 -15.58
CA ILE A 90 7.33 12.51 -15.10
C ILE A 90 7.03 11.24 -14.30
N ARG A 91 7.47 10.06 -14.78
CA ARG A 91 7.29 8.79 -14.08
C ARG A 91 8.05 8.79 -12.75
N ASP A 92 9.31 9.22 -12.75
CA ASP A 92 10.13 9.30 -11.53
C ASP A 92 9.51 10.25 -10.50
N ALA A 93 8.96 11.39 -10.94
CA ALA A 93 8.25 12.32 -10.06
C ALA A 93 6.97 11.71 -9.47
N GLN A 94 6.22 10.93 -10.26
CA GLN A 94 5.04 10.20 -9.80
C GLN A 94 5.40 9.11 -8.80
N ASP A 95 6.44 8.34 -9.05
CA ASP A 95 6.91 7.27 -8.16
C ASP A 95 7.38 7.85 -6.80
N ILE A 96 8.09 8.98 -6.80
CA ILE A 96 8.47 9.70 -5.59
C ILE A 96 7.24 10.18 -4.82
N LEU A 97 6.25 10.77 -5.52
CA LEU A 97 5.04 11.27 -4.89
C LEU A 97 4.22 10.13 -4.28
N GLU A 98 4.04 9.03 -5.00
CA GLU A 98 3.38 7.82 -4.51
C GLU A 98 4.10 7.30 -3.26
N TYR A 99 5.42 7.11 -3.34
CA TYR A 99 6.24 6.65 -2.21
C TYR A 99 6.06 7.50 -0.94
N LEU A 100 6.09 8.82 -1.07
CA LEU A 100 5.89 9.74 0.06
C LEU A 100 4.47 9.65 0.65
N VAL A 101 3.45 9.39 -0.18
CA VAL A 101 2.08 9.16 0.29
C VAL A 101 2.00 7.88 1.13
N PHE A 102 2.60 6.77 0.67
CA PHE A 102 2.66 5.51 1.42
C PHE A 102 3.35 5.70 2.77
N ILE A 103 4.52 6.34 2.79
CA ILE A 103 5.27 6.53 4.05
C ILE A 103 4.52 7.44 5.02
N ARG A 104 3.82 8.47 4.54
CA ARG A 104 3.03 9.36 5.40
C ARG A 104 1.94 8.62 6.16
N VAL A 105 1.36 7.55 5.59
CA VAL A 105 0.38 6.70 6.26
C VAL A 105 1.01 5.52 7.01
N GLY A 106 2.34 5.45 7.05
CA GLY A 106 3.08 4.43 7.78
C GLY A 106 3.14 3.07 7.08
N THR A 107 3.10 3.06 5.74
CA THR A 107 3.27 1.85 4.93
C THR A 107 4.39 2.04 3.91
N LEU A 108 4.91 0.93 3.38
CA LEU A 108 5.94 0.96 2.35
C LEU A 108 5.36 0.64 0.97
N ASN A 109 5.81 1.36 -0.07
CA ASN A 109 5.40 1.05 -1.44
C ASN A 109 5.95 -0.32 -1.85
N PRO A 110 5.10 -1.33 -2.15
CA PRO A 110 5.56 -2.69 -2.43
C PRO A 110 6.48 -2.81 -3.64
N ARG A 111 6.43 -1.87 -4.59
CA ARG A 111 7.29 -1.88 -5.80
C ARG A 111 8.70 -1.39 -5.53
N LEU A 112 8.87 -0.51 -4.55
CA LEU A 112 10.14 0.15 -4.23
C LEU A 112 10.84 -0.48 -3.02
N THR A 113 10.15 -1.38 -2.31
CA THR A 113 10.64 -1.89 -1.02
C THR A 113 11.41 -3.20 -1.20
N PRO A 114 12.68 -3.27 -0.76
CA PRO A 114 13.47 -4.49 -0.86
C PRO A 114 13.14 -5.45 0.30
N PHE A 115 11.97 -6.07 0.28
CA PHE A 115 11.49 -6.91 1.39
C PHE A 115 12.46 -8.04 1.77
N SER A 116 13.04 -8.73 0.78
CA SER A 116 14.02 -9.81 1.03
C SER A 116 15.22 -9.32 1.83
N ALA A 117 15.79 -8.18 1.45
CA ALA A 117 16.93 -7.59 2.15
C ALA A 117 16.55 -7.17 3.58
N ILE A 118 15.35 -6.63 3.80
CA ILE A 118 14.89 -6.29 5.15
C ILE A 118 14.78 -7.54 6.03
N ILE A 119 14.20 -8.62 5.49
CA ILE A 119 14.04 -9.89 6.22
C ILE A 119 15.38 -10.53 6.54
N GLU A 120 16.35 -10.51 5.62
CA GLU A 120 17.71 -10.98 5.87
C GLU A 120 18.39 -10.18 6.99
N ASN A 121 18.34 -8.84 6.92
CA ASN A 121 18.89 -7.98 7.97
C ASN A 121 18.24 -8.22 9.34
N LEU A 122 16.92 -8.43 9.39
CA LEU A 122 16.22 -8.76 10.63
C LEU A 122 16.70 -10.10 11.20
N ARG A 123 16.91 -11.11 10.34
CA ARG A 123 17.41 -12.42 10.74
C ARG A 123 18.84 -12.32 11.30
N ASP A 124 19.72 -11.62 10.60
CA ASP A 124 21.11 -11.43 11.04
C ASP A 124 21.18 -10.66 12.34
N THR A 125 20.35 -9.61 12.49
CA THR A 125 20.23 -8.85 13.74
C THR A 125 19.71 -9.72 14.87
N SER A 126 18.74 -10.61 14.61
CA SER A 126 18.17 -11.48 15.64
C SER A 126 19.20 -12.43 16.26
N LEU A 127 20.23 -12.84 15.50
CA LEU A 127 21.32 -13.68 15.99
C LEU A 127 22.25 -12.95 16.97
N GLN A 128 22.23 -11.61 16.96
CA GLN A 128 23.07 -10.76 17.80
C GLN A 128 22.34 -10.20 19.02
N LEU A 129 21.02 -10.42 19.12
CA LEU A 129 20.22 -9.97 20.26
C LEU A 129 20.58 -10.78 21.51
N SER A 130 20.60 -10.10 22.66
CA SER A 130 20.66 -10.76 23.97
C SER A 130 19.43 -11.63 24.20
N GLU A 131 19.55 -12.70 24.99
CA GLU A 131 18.43 -13.61 25.33
C GLU A 131 17.21 -12.88 25.92
N GLU A 132 17.40 -11.70 26.52
CA GLU A 132 16.35 -10.89 27.14
C GLU A 132 15.53 -10.05 26.16
N LEU A 133 15.89 -9.98 24.87
CA LEU A 133 15.21 -9.17 23.88
C LEU A 133 14.91 -9.96 22.62
N ARG A 134 13.68 -9.83 22.11
CA ARG A 134 13.26 -10.45 20.86
C ARG A 134 12.36 -9.53 20.05
N PHE A 135 12.25 -9.81 18.77
CA PHE A 135 11.20 -9.21 17.96
C PHE A 135 9.82 -9.73 18.39
N PRO A 136 8.78 -8.88 18.42
CA PRO A 136 7.41 -9.27 18.76
C PRO A 136 6.67 -9.97 17.61
N PHE A 137 7.40 -10.42 16.59
CA PHE A 137 6.86 -11.06 15.38
C PHE A 137 7.79 -12.17 14.91
N LYS A 138 7.27 -13.06 14.07
CA LYS A 138 8.08 -14.05 13.37
C LYS A 138 8.78 -13.40 12.18
N ILE A 139 10.03 -13.78 11.92
CA ILE A 139 10.81 -13.26 10.80
C ILE A 139 10.60 -14.20 9.60
N GLY A 140 9.98 -13.69 8.54
CA GLY A 140 9.80 -14.41 7.29
C GLY A 140 9.03 -13.60 6.26
N ASN A 141 9.14 -13.96 4.99
CA ASN A 141 8.49 -13.22 3.89
C ASN A 141 6.96 -13.22 4.01
N ASN A 142 6.38 -14.33 4.47
CA ASN A 142 4.92 -14.45 4.66
C ASN A 142 4.40 -13.66 5.88
N GLU A 143 5.30 -13.17 6.73
CA GLU A 143 4.97 -12.44 7.96
C GLU A 143 5.04 -10.92 7.78
N TRP A 144 5.33 -10.45 6.55
CA TRP A 144 5.46 -9.02 6.26
C TRP A 144 4.29 -8.16 6.77
N PRO A 145 3.00 -8.55 6.62
CA PRO A 145 1.90 -7.74 7.13
C PRO A 145 1.97 -7.48 8.65
N THR A 146 2.46 -8.45 9.42
CA THR A 146 2.63 -8.33 10.87
C THR A 146 3.86 -7.49 11.20
N ILE A 147 4.96 -7.69 10.46
CA ILE A 147 6.20 -6.93 10.60
C ILE A 147 5.94 -5.44 10.33
N GLU A 148 5.27 -5.11 9.23
CA GLU A 148 4.95 -3.74 8.82
C GLU A 148 4.05 -3.04 9.85
N LYS A 149 2.99 -3.70 10.33
CA LYS A 149 2.12 -3.15 11.40
C LYS A 149 2.88 -2.84 12.68
N THR A 150 3.92 -3.61 12.98
CA THR A 150 4.69 -3.48 14.22
C THR A 150 5.76 -2.40 14.11
N ALA A 151 6.39 -2.28 12.94
CA ALA A 151 7.40 -1.28 12.65
C ALA A 151 6.87 0.15 12.77
N THR A 152 7.74 1.08 13.14
CA THR A 152 7.49 2.51 12.95
C THR A 152 8.23 2.93 11.71
N ILE A 153 7.47 3.41 10.72
CA ILE A 153 7.98 3.80 9.40
C ILE A 153 7.99 5.32 9.35
N SER A 154 9.12 5.88 8.98
CA SER A 154 9.27 7.33 8.79
C SER A 154 10.22 7.60 7.63
N ALA A 155 10.13 8.79 7.05
CA ALA A 155 11.07 9.28 6.06
C ALA A 155 11.77 10.55 6.54
N TYR A 156 13.02 10.68 6.13
CA TYR A 156 13.79 11.91 6.20
C TYR A 156 14.28 12.25 4.81
N CYS A 157 14.05 13.49 4.38
CA CYS A 157 14.56 14.00 3.12
C CYS A 157 15.73 14.93 3.40
N ASP A 158 16.85 14.72 2.71
CA ASP A 158 17.90 15.73 2.59
C ASP A 158 17.79 16.45 1.23
N SER A 159 18.84 17.17 0.82
CA SER A 159 18.83 17.92 -0.44
C SER A 159 18.86 17.06 -1.71
N LYS A 160 19.16 15.76 -1.62
CA LYS A 160 19.39 14.88 -2.77
C LYS A 160 18.69 13.52 -2.66
N SER A 161 18.26 13.11 -1.49
CA SER A 161 17.86 11.74 -1.21
C SER A 161 16.73 11.68 -0.17
N ILE A 162 15.90 10.65 -0.33
CA ILE A 162 14.83 10.33 0.60
C ILE A 162 15.25 9.04 1.30
N PHE A 163 15.47 9.13 2.62
CA PHE A 163 15.82 8.00 3.46
C PHE A 163 14.58 7.51 4.18
N THR A 164 14.34 6.20 4.14
CA THR A 164 13.29 5.57 4.94
C THR A 164 13.91 4.88 6.13
N VAL A 165 13.39 5.23 7.31
CA VAL A 165 13.83 4.70 8.59
C VAL A 165 12.76 3.73 9.09
N LEU A 166 13.15 2.46 9.17
CA LEU A 166 12.34 1.39 9.74
C LEU A 166 12.82 1.12 11.16
N GLN A 167 11.96 1.41 12.13
CA GLN A 167 12.24 1.13 13.53
C GLN A 167 11.42 -0.08 13.99
N PHE A 168 12.13 -1.17 14.27
CA PHE A 168 11.52 -2.39 14.77
C PHE A 168 11.62 -2.43 16.30
N PRO A 169 10.50 -2.56 17.02
CA PRO A 169 10.54 -2.65 18.47
C PRO A 169 11.12 -4.00 18.91
N LEU A 170 11.86 -3.98 20.01
CA LEU A 170 12.27 -5.16 20.74
C LEU A 170 11.44 -5.26 22.01
N VAL A 171 11.07 -6.49 22.38
CA VAL A 171 10.26 -6.77 23.56
C VAL A 171 10.98 -7.74 24.48
N ALA A 172 10.77 -7.54 25.79
CA ALA A 172 11.14 -8.51 26.79
C ALA A 172 10.32 -9.81 26.62
N PRO A 173 10.86 -10.97 27.03
CA PRO A 173 10.15 -12.24 26.91
C PRO A 173 8.88 -12.32 27.77
N SER A 174 8.84 -11.60 28.89
CA SER A 174 7.71 -11.60 29.83
C SER A 174 6.43 -11.09 29.19
N LYS A 175 5.43 -11.97 29.13
CA LYS A 175 4.07 -11.62 28.71
C LYS A 175 3.21 -11.31 29.92
N TYR A 176 2.29 -10.36 29.75
CA TYR A 176 1.34 -9.96 30.77
C TYR A 176 -0.09 -10.15 30.26
N LYS A 177 -0.96 -10.66 31.13
CA LYS A 177 -2.39 -10.71 30.91
C LYS A 177 -2.99 -9.38 31.33
N LEU A 178 -3.67 -8.71 30.41
CA LEU A 178 -4.43 -7.50 30.69
C LEU A 178 -5.77 -7.90 31.35
N ILE A 179 -6.01 -7.41 32.55
CA ILE A 179 -7.20 -7.71 33.35
C ILE A 179 -7.99 -6.42 33.55
N ASN A 180 -9.30 -6.51 33.31
CA ASN A 180 -10.26 -5.47 33.68
C ASN A 180 -11.12 -6.00 34.84
N ALA A 181 -10.83 -5.56 36.05
CA ALA A 181 -11.57 -5.91 37.25
C ALA A 181 -12.87 -5.12 37.33
N ILE A 182 -13.97 -5.87 37.42
CA ILE A 182 -15.32 -5.35 37.62
C ILE A 182 -15.83 -5.94 38.92
N THR A 183 -16.31 -5.09 39.83
CA THR A 183 -16.91 -5.58 41.08
C THR A 183 -18.35 -5.96 40.89
N LEU A 184 -18.71 -7.10 41.47
CA LEU A 184 -20.09 -7.52 41.62
C LEU A 184 -20.40 -7.58 43.12
N PRO A 185 -21.37 -6.79 43.61
CA PRO A 185 -21.73 -6.83 45.02
C PRO A 185 -22.27 -8.21 45.39
N VAL A 186 -21.89 -8.71 46.57
CA VAL A 186 -22.27 -10.04 47.06
C VAL A 186 -22.90 -9.95 48.45
N THR A 187 -23.62 -11.00 48.86
CA THR A 187 -24.21 -11.09 50.19
C THR A 187 -23.12 -11.26 51.26
N HIS A 188 -23.11 -10.37 52.23
CA HIS A 188 -22.36 -10.50 53.48
C HIS A 188 -23.38 -10.64 54.62
N HIS A 189 -23.06 -11.48 55.61
CA HIS A 189 -23.90 -11.88 56.76
C HIS A 189 -25.25 -11.13 56.96
N LYS A 190 -26.37 -11.87 56.96
CA LYS A 190 -27.74 -11.36 57.18
C LYS A 190 -28.29 -10.44 56.07
N ASN A 191 -28.16 -10.84 54.80
CA ASN A 191 -28.70 -10.14 53.62
C ASN A 191 -28.16 -8.71 53.41
N VAL A 192 -26.99 -8.39 53.95
CA VAL A 192 -26.34 -7.11 53.70
C VAL A 192 -25.48 -7.25 52.45
N PHE A 193 -25.87 -6.61 51.36
CA PHE A 193 -25.08 -6.64 50.14
C PHE A 193 -23.93 -5.68 50.26
N VAL A 194 -22.72 -6.16 49.99
CA VAL A 194 -21.51 -5.37 50.07
C VAL A 194 -20.78 -5.38 48.74
N ASN A 195 -20.24 -4.22 48.36
CA ASN A 195 -19.37 -4.11 47.21
C ASN A 195 -17.94 -3.80 47.65
N LEU A 196 -16.97 -4.38 46.96
CA LEU A 196 -15.56 -4.05 47.14
C LEU A 196 -15.26 -2.75 46.38
N GLU A 197 -14.39 -1.92 46.94
CA GLU A 197 -13.84 -0.77 46.23
C GLU A 197 -12.63 -1.22 45.40
N ILE A 198 -12.69 -1.00 44.09
CA ILE A 198 -11.58 -1.23 43.16
C ILE A 198 -10.98 0.12 42.81
N LYS A 199 -9.72 0.30 43.17
CA LYS A 199 -8.94 1.51 42.89
C LYS A 199 -8.34 1.48 41.50
N ASN A 200 -7.91 0.30 41.06
CA ASN A 200 -7.21 0.11 39.79
C ASN A 200 -7.93 -0.94 38.95
N PRO A 201 -8.99 -0.57 38.20
CA PRO A 201 -9.80 -1.53 37.46
C PRO A 201 -9.00 -2.19 36.32
N LEU A 202 -8.05 -1.48 35.72
CA LEU A 202 -7.26 -2.00 34.61
C LEU A 202 -5.79 -2.18 35.04
N PHE A 203 -5.32 -3.42 34.96
CA PHE A 203 -3.96 -3.78 35.33
C PHE A 203 -3.47 -4.97 34.50
N ALA A 204 -2.16 -5.15 34.46
CA ALA A 204 -1.53 -6.24 33.74
C ALA A 204 -0.71 -7.09 34.72
N VAL A 205 -0.92 -8.41 34.72
CA VAL A 205 -0.21 -9.36 35.59
C VAL A 205 0.61 -10.30 34.71
N ASN A 206 1.86 -10.57 35.08
CA ASN A 206 2.67 -11.52 34.33
C ASN A 206 2.05 -12.93 34.42
N ILE A 207 2.41 -13.80 33.48
CA ILE A 207 1.86 -15.16 33.43
C ILE A 207 2.08 -15.93 34.75
N GLU A 208 3.22 -15.70 35.41
CA GLU A 208 3.57 -16.36 36.67
C GLU A 208 2.90 -15.74 37.92
N GLY A 209 2.22 -14.59 37.80
CA GLY A 209 1.51 -13.94 38.91
C GLY A 209 2.39 -13.21 39.94
N HIS A 210 3.70 -13.13 39.72
CA HIS A 210 4.64 -12.49 40.65
C HIS A 210 4.76 -10.98 40.49
N PHE A 211 4.49 -10.47 39.30
CA PHE A 211 4.67 -9.08 38.92
C PHE A 211 3.41 -8.53 38.27
N TYR A 212 3.12 -7.26 38.56
CA TYR A 212 2.03 -6.56 37.92
C TYR A 212 2.35 -5.10 37.73
N PHE A 213 1.59 -4.44 36.87
CA PHE A 213 1.59 -2.99 36.76
C PHE A 213 0.18 -2.49 36.45
N ILE A 214 -0.08 -1.24 36.85
CA ILE A 214 -1.35 -0.57 36.59
C ILE A 214 -1.25 0.11 35.24
N ILE A 215 -2.32 0.02 34.44
CA ILE A 215 -2.40 0.65 33.13
C ILE A 215 -3.72 1.41 33.02
N THR A 216 -3.69 2.62 32.45
CA THR A 216 -4.91 3.41 32.23
C THR A 216 -5.46 3.19 30.82
N GLU A 217 -6.73 3.49 30.58
CA GLU A 217 -7.31 3.47 29.23
C GLU A 217 -6.51 4.34 28.24
N ASN A 218 -6.06 5.52 28.68
CA ASN A 218 -5.23 6.41 27.86
C ASN A 218 -3.86 5.80 27.53
N ASN A 219 -3.26 5.00 28.43
CA ASN A 219 -2.05 4.26 28.11
C ASN A 219 -2.34 3.13 27.12
N LEU A 220 -3.42 2.39 27.33
CA LEU A 220 -3.81 1.28 26.45
C LEU A 220 -4.11 1.75 25.03
N GLN A 221 -4.78 2.91 24.87
CA GLN A 221 -5.04 3.52 23.56
C GLN A 221 -3.76 3.91 22.78
N LYS A 222 -2.65 4.14 23.48
CA LYS A 222 -1.34 4.42 22.86
C LYS A 222 -0.59 3.14 22.45
N CYS A 223 -1.03 1.98 22.91
CA CYS A 223 -0.44 0.71 22.53
C CYS A 223 -0.87 0.33 21.10
N LYS A 224 0.02 -0.31 20.35
CA LYS A 224 -0.35 -0.91 19.07
C LYS A 224 -1.10 -2.22 19.33
N LYS A 225 -2.32 -2.34 18.82
CA LYS A 225 -3.09 -3.59 18.89
C LYS A 225 -2.63 -4.54 17.77
N LEU A 226 -2.15 -5.72 18.16
CA LEU A 226 -1.71 -6.80 17.28
C LEU A 226 -2.67 -7.98 17.44
N ASP A 227 -3.71 -8.03 16.60
CA ASP A 227 -4.80 -9.01 16.69
C ASP A 227 -5.45 -9.04 18.10
N SER A 228 -5.08 -10.02 18.94
CA SER A 228 -5.54 -10.19 20.32
C SER A 228 -4.54 -9.70 21.38
N GLU A 229 -3.35 -9.26 20.99
CA GLU A 229 -2.29 -8.77 21.88
C GLU A 229 -2.12 -7.25 21.77
N TYR A 230 -1.52 -6.64 22.80
CA TYR A 230 -1.16 -5.23 22.80
C TYR A 230 0.35 -5.08 22.93
N LEU A 231 0.95 -4.34 22.01
CA LEU A 231 2.34 -3.91 22.08
C LEU A 231 2.40 -2.49 22.65
N CYS A 232 2.79 -2.40 23.92
CA CYS A 232 2.86 -1.15 24.65
C CYS A 232 4.30 -0.68 24.81
N ASN A 233 4.57 0.57 24.45
CA ASN A 233 5.79 1.26 24.84
C ASN A 233 5.47 2.16 26.03
N GLY A 234 5.90 1.76 27.23
CA GLY A 234 5.62 2.50 28.45
C GLY A 234 6.59 2.19 29.56
N ASN A 235 7.04 3.23 30.27
CA ASN A 235 7.80 3.09 31.50
C ASN A 235 6.83 2.80 32.66
N PHE A 236 6.27 1.59 32.66
CA PHE A 236 5.36 1.16 33.71
C PHE A 236 6.16 0.79 34.96
N ALA A 237 5.69 1.23 36.13
CA ALA A 237 6.25 0.80 37.40
C ALA A 237 5.84 -0.67 37.66
N ILE A 238 6.74 -1.60 37.35
CA ILE A 238 6.55 -3.03 37.62
C ILE A 238 6.66 -3.26 39.13
N ARG A 239 5.60 -3.78 39.72
CA ARG A 239 5.44 -4.02 41.15
C ARG A 239 5.47 -5.52 41.43
N ARG A 240 5.95 -5.90 42.61
CA ARG A 240 5.91 -7.29 43.08
C ARG A 240 4.60 -7.54 43.80
N ALA A 241 3.81 -8.49 43.31
CA ALA A 241 2.47 -8.77 43.82
C ALA A 241 2.44 -9.16 45.30
N ASN A 242 3.50 -9.81 45.80
CA ASN A 242 3.61 -10.22 47.20
C ASN A 242 3.99 -9.08 48.17
N LEU A 243 4.57 -7.98 47.68
CA LEU A 243 5.01 -6.84 48.50
C LEU A 243 4.05 -5.66 48.41
N ASP A 244 3.52 -5.39 47.21
CA ASP A 244 2.56 -4.33 46.95
C ASP A 244 1.18 -4.95 46.71
N LYS A 245 0.52 -5.30 47.81
CA LYS A 245 -0.74 -6.04 47.79
C LYS A 245 -1.91 -5.08 47.63
N THR A 246 -2.44 -4.96 46.42
CA THR A 246 -3.73 -4.27 46.21
C THR A 246 -4.88 -5.27 46.22
N CYS A 247 -6.08 -4.78 46.53
CA CYS A 247 -7.29 -5.60 46.60
C CYS A 247 -7.50 -6.44 45.33
N GLU A 248 -7.35 -5.81 44.16
CA GLU A 248 -7.57 -6.42 42.85
C GLU A 248 -6.61 -7.57 42.57
N ILE A 249 -5.34 -7.39 42.95
CA ILE A 249 -4.27 -8.36 42.71
C ILE A 249 -4.41 -9.56 43.66
N GLU A 250 -4.70 -9.30 44.93
CA GLU A 250 -4.94 -10.37 45.91
C GLU A 250 -6.13 -11.25 45.50
N ILE A 251 -7.22 -10.63 45.01
CA ILE A 251 -8.39 -11.36 44.49
C ILE A 251 -8.03 -12.15 43.24
N TYR A 252 -7.32 -11.55 42.28
CA TYR A 252 -6.93 -12.22 41.04
C TYR A 252 -6.04 -13.45 41.30
N LEU A 253 -5.11 -13.35 42.25
CA LEU A 253 -4.21 -14.43 42.63
C LEU A 253 -4.86 -15.49 43.54
N GLY A 254 -6.11 -15.28 43.97
CA GLY A 254 -6.85 -16.22 44.80
C GLY A 254 -6.39 -16.28 46.26
N ASN A 255 -5.77 -15.20 46.77
CA ASN A 255 -5.34 -15.15 48.17
C ASN A 255 -6.55 -15.01 49.10
N THR A 256 -6.64 -15.87 50.11
CA THR A 256 -7.77 -15.95 51.05
C THR A 256 -7.82 -14.83 52.09
N GLU A 257 -6.76 -14.02 52.22
CA GLU A 257 -6.63 -12.91 53.18
C GLU A 257 -6.93 -11.51 52.58
N TYR A 258 -7.59 -11.44 51.43
CA TYR A 258 -7.89 -10.18 50.72
C TYR A 258 -8.66 -9.15 51.57
N ASN A 259 -9.39 -9.61 52.60
CA ASN A 259 -10.18 -8.78 53.50
C ASN A 259 -9.38 -7.68 54.24
N THR A 260 -8.05 -7.80 54.32
CA THR A 260 -7.19 -6.79 54.97
C THR A 260 -6.90 -5.59 54.09
N ASN A 261 -6.86 -5.77 52.77
CA ASN A 261 -6.45 -4.73 51.80
C ASN A 261 -7.62 -4.20 50.96
N CYS A 262 -8.78 -4.85 51.03
CA CYS A 262 -9.99 -4.45 50.33
C CYS A 262 -10.89 -3.60 51.21
N LYS A 263 -11.24 -2.40 50.74
CA LYS A 263 -12.25 -1.55 51.38
C LYS A 263 -13.64 -2.00 50.91
N ILE A 264 -14.58 -2.08 51.84
CA ILE A 264 -15.95 -2.49 51.56
C ILE A 264 -16.85 -1.25 51.62
N GLU A 265 -17.39 -0.82 50.49
CA GLU A 265 -18.07 0.47 50.35
C GLU A 265 -19.31 0.44 49.47
N LYS A 266 -20.32 -0.37 49.80
CA LYS A 266 -21.69 -0.08 49.36
C LYS A 266 -22.70 -1.01 49.97
N ILE A 267 -23.87 -0.49 50.31
CA ILE A 267 -25.08 -1.28 50.52
C ILE A 267 -26.00 -1.08 49.32
N LEU A 268 -26.47 -2.19 48.73
CA LEU A 268 -27.39 -2.17 47.61
C LEU A 268 -28.85 -2.19 48.12
N ASN A 269 -29.67 -1.23 47.69
CA ASN A 269 -31.12 -1.22 47.98
C ASN A 269 -31.97 -1.76 46.82
N ASN A 270 -31.51 -1.57 45.58
CA ASN A 270 -32.20 -1.96 44.34
C ASN A 270 -31.33 -2.91 43.52
N THR A 271 -31.91 -3.61 42.54
CA THR A 271 -31.14 -4.48 41.64
C THR A 271 -30.16 -3.70 40.77
N LEU A 272 -28.89 -4.10 40.83
CA LEU A 272 -27.82 -3.60 39.96
C LEU A 272 -27.71 -4.51 38.73
N TRP A 273 -27.54 -3.89 37.57
CA TRP A 273 -27.30 -4.57 36.30
C TRP A 273 -25.98 -4.08 35.71
N ILE A 274 -25.08 -5.00 35.35
CA ILE A 274 -23.80 -4.70 34.73
C ILE A 274 -23.77 -5.37 33.35
N PRO A 275 -23.74 -4.60 32.24
CA PRO A 275 -23.64 -5.19 30.92
C PRO A 275 -22.28 -5.87 30.73
N LEU A 276 -22.29 -7.03 30.09
CA LEU A 276 -21.06 -7.72 29.69
C LEU A 276 -20.66 -7.35 28.26
N ASN A 277 -19.44 -7.72 27.87
CA ASN A 277 -18.99 -7.58 26.49
C ASN A 277 -19.82 -8.43 25.51
N ASN A 278 -20.45 -9.52 26.00
CA ASN A 278 -21.53 -10.17 25.27
C ASN A 278 -22.78 -9.27 25.34
N PRO A 279 -23.27 -8.73 24.21
CA PRO A 279 -24.38 -7.77 24.18
C PRO A 279 -25.72 -8.36 24.66
N HIS A 280 -25.78 -9.68 24.84
CA HIS A 280 -26.94 -10.44 25.28
C HIS A 280 -26.90 -10.85 26.74
N SER A 281 -25.83 -10.48 27.46
CA SER A 281 -25.62 -10.93 28.84
C SER A 281 -25.42 -9.76 29.81
N TRP A 282 -25.99 -9.91 30.99
CA TRP A 282 -25.78 -8.99 32.11
C TRP A 282 -25.45 -9.78 33.37
N LEU A 283 -24.55 -9.24 34.18
CA LEU A 283 -24.47 -9.61 35.58
C LEU A 283 -25.53 -8.83 36.36
N TYR A 284 -26.11 -9.47 37.35
CA TYR A 284 -27.07 -8.84 38.24
C TYR A 284 -26.72 -9.11 39.70
N THR A 285 -27.10 -8.16 40.55
CA THR A 285 -27.14 -8.35 42.00
C THR A 285 -28.43 -7.75 42.52
N THR A 286 -29.21 -8.52 43.26
CA THR A 286 -30.47 -8.09 43.87
C THR A 286 -30.50 -8.37 45.37
N ALA A 287 -30.92 -7.37 46.15
CA ALA A 287 -30.94 -7.44 47.60
C ALA A 287 -32.03 -8.37 48.16
N LYS A 288 -33.09 -8.56 47.38
CA LYS A 288 -34.27 -9.34 47.72
C LYS A 288 -34.73 -10.08 46.47
N LYS A 289 -35.49 -11.14 46.66
CA LYS A 289 -36.12 -11.87 45.56
C LYS A 289 -36.97 -10.92 44.71
N GLU A 290 -36.61 -10.76 43.43
CA GLU A 290 -37.24 -9.82 42.50
C GLU A 290 -37.82 -10.54 41.29
N GLU A 291 -39.04 -10.17 40.90
CA GLU A 291 -39.69 -10.74 39.72
C GLU A 291 -39.32 -9.92 38.48
N ILE A 292 -38.86 -10.62 37.45
CA ILE A 292 -38.50 -10.04 36.16
C ILE A 292 -39.36 -10.65 35.06
N TYR A 293 -39.49 -9.91 33.96
CA TYR A 293 -40.20 -10.37 32.79
C TYR A 293 -39.31 -10.32 31.55
N ILE A 294 -39.20 -11.45 30.86
CA ILE A 294 -38.49 -11.53 29.58
C ILE A 294 -39.54 -11.49 28.49
N GLN A 295 -39.41 -10.52 27.58
CA GLN A 295 -40.31 -10.37 26.43
C GLN A 295 -39.49 -10.40 25.15
N CYS A 296 -39.78 -11.36 24.28
CA CYS A 296 -39.19 -11.48 22.94
C CYS A 296 -40.24 -11.15 21.87
N LYS A 297 -39.84 -10.99 20.61
CA LYS A 297 -40.79 -10.79 19.51
C LYS A 297 -41.58 -12.06 19.19
N ASP A 298 -40.90 -13.20 19.24
CA ASP A 298 -41.45 -14.49 18.78
C ASP A 298 -42.09 -15.32 19.91
N HIS A 299 -41.81 -14.93 21.16
CA HIS A 299 -42.32 -15.57 22.35
C HIS A 299 -42.87 -14.49 23.29
N GLY A 300 -44.05 -14.73 23.86
CA GLY A 300 -44.73 -13.80 24.75
C GLY A 300 -43.95 -13.45 26.02
N LYS A 301 -44.61 -12.80 26.98
CA LYS A 301 -43.97 -12.35 28.21
C LYS A 301 -43.78 -13.52 29.20
N ILE A 302 -42.55 -13.93 29.45
CA ILE A 302 -42.19 -14.98 30.41
C ILE A 302 -41.84 -14.33 31.74
N LYS A 303 -42.43 -14.84 32.84
CA LYS A 303 -42.12 -14.42 34.20
C LYS A 303 -41.00 -15.27 34.80
N ARG A 304 -40.02 -14.62 35.41
CA ARG A 304 -38.90 -15.26 36.13
C ARG A 304 -38.64 -14.53 37.44
N THR A 305 -37.86 -15.17 38.30
CA THR A 305 -37.49 -14.59 39.58
C THR A 305 -35.98 -14.69 39.73
N ILE A 306 -35.35 -13.58 40.10
CA ILE A 306 -33.93 -13.49 40.37
C ILE A 306 -33.71 -13.25 41.87
N GLU A 307 -32.62 -13.78 42.41
CA GLU A 307 -32.21 -13.59 43.79
C GLU A 307 -30.68 -13.59 43.89
N ASN A 308 -30.15 -12.94 44.92
CA ASN A 308 -28.71 -12.81 45.16
C ASN A 308 -27.96 -12.19 43.97
N THR A 309 -26.87 -12.81 43.57
CA THR A 309 -26.02 -12.36 42.46
C THR A 309 -26.21 -13.32 41.29
N GLY A 310 -25.87 -12.97 40.06
CA GLY A 310 -25.89 -13.94 38.98
C GLY A 310 -25.64 -13.37 37.60
N LYS A 311 -25.71 -14.24 36.60
CA LYS A 311 -25.64 -13.89 35.17
C LYS A 311 -26.96 -14.25 34.51
N ILE A 312 -27.47 -13.36 33.68
CA ILE A 312 -28.58 -13.66 32.77
C ILE A 312 -28.12 -13.46 31.34
N THR A 313 -28.54 -14.37 30.47
CA THR A 313 -28.38 -14.25 29.02
C THR A 313 -29.76 -14.39 28.39
N ILE A 314 -30.06 -13.52 27.43
CA ILE A 314 -31.33 -13.56 26.68
C ILE A 314 -31.06 -13.62 25.18
N GLN A 315 -32.07 -14.03 24.39
CA GLN A 315 -31.92 -14.11 22.95
C GLN A 315 -31.95 -12.73 22.28
N ASN A 316 -31.53 -12.73 21.01
CA ASN A 316 -31.57 -11.55 20.15
C ASN A 316 -32.97 -10.93 20.12
N GLU A 317 -33.03 -9.60 20.13
CA GLU A 317 -34.29 -8.82 20.10
C GLU A 317 -35.26 -9.08 21.28
N CYS A 318 -34.77 -9.64 22.39
CA CYS A 318 -35.52 -9.74 23.65
C CYS A 318 -35.22 -8.55 24.59
N LYS A 319 -36.12 -8.32 25.54
CA LYS A 319 -35.95 -7.35 26.63
C LYS A 319 -36.28 -7.95 28.00
N ILE A 320 -35.53 -7.54 29.02
CA ILE A 320 -35.79 -7.82 30.42
C ILE A 320 -36.47 -6.59 31.02
N ILE A 321 -37.64 -6.78 31.60
CA ILE A 321 -38.42 -5.75 32.29
C ILE A 321 -38.39 -6.07 33.78
N THR A 322 -37.90 -5.12 34.56
CA THR A 322 -37.89 -5.14 36.02
C THR A 322 -38.74 -3.97 36.55
N PRO A 323 -39.06 -3.91 37.85
CA PRO A 323 -39.74 -2.75 38.45
C PRO A 323 -39.01 -1.42 38.24
N HIS A 324 -37.68 -1.43 38.08
CA HIS A 324 -36.86 -0.22 38.07
C HIS A 324 -36.12 0.06 36.77
N ALA A 325 -36.03 -0.92 35.86
CA ALA A 325 -35.27 -0.82 34.62
C ALA A 325 -35.82 -1.73 33.52
N THR A 326 -35.61 -1.34 32.27
CA THR A 326 -35.77 -2.22 31.10
C THR A 326 -34.43 -2.35 30.40
N LEU A 327 -33.95 -3.58 30.26
CA LEU A 327 -32.73 -3.91 29.52
C LEU A 327 -33.12 -4.47 28.16
N GLN A 328 -32.47 -4.00 27.11
CA GLN A 328 -32.77 -4.43 25.75
C GLN A 328 -31.53 -5.02 25.10
N SER A 329 -31.68 -6.22 24.57
CA SER A 329 -30.69 -6.83 23.69
C SER A 329 -30.68 -6.11 22.34
N PRO A 330 -29.53 -5.60 21.88
CA PRO A 330 -29.42 -5.06 20.52
C PRO A 330 -29.54 -6.18 19.50
N LYS A 331 -29.81 -5.81 18.24
CA LYS A 331 -29.75 -6.72 17.10
C LYS A 331 -28.32 -6.73 16.56
N THR A 332 -27.65 -7.87 16.63
CA THR A 332 -26.24 -8.03 16.21
C THR A 332 -26.11 -9.04 15.06
N THR A 333 -25.27 -8.72 14.07
CA THR A 333 -24.97 -9.60 12.92
C THR A 333 -23.62 -10.32 13.06
N HIS A 334 -22.75 -9.84 13.95
CA HIS A 334 -21.44 -10.43 14.26
C HIS A 334 -21.16 -10.31 15.77
N GLU A 335 -20.62 -11.36 16.38
CA GLU A 335 -20.31 -11.42 17.81
C GLU A 335 -18.86 -11.88 18.03
N THR A 336 -18.19 -11.32 19.03
CA THR A 336 -16.88 -11.78 19.49
C THR A 336 -17.03 -12.19 20.95
N ILE A 337 -16.76 -13.46 21.25
CA ILE A 337 -16.83 -13.98 22.62
C ILE A 337 -15.52 -13.62 23.33
N ILE A 338 -15.62 -12.83 24.40
CA ILE A 338 -14.51 -12.57 25.31
C ILE A 338 -14.73 -13.45 26.54
N GLU A 339 -13.78 -14.34 26.82
CA GLU A 339 -13.82 -15.20 28.01
C GLU A 339 -13.87 -14.32 29.27
N SER A 340 -14.89 -14.56 30.09
CA SER A 340 -15.06 -13.89 31.39
C SER A 340 -14.85 -14.94 32.46
N PHE A 341 -13.79 -14.80 33.27
CA PHE A 341 -13.56 -15.66 34.41
C PHE A 341 -14.39 -15.16 35.60
N LEU A 342 -15.41 -15.92 35.98
CA LEU A 342 -16.11 -15.75 37.24
C LEU A 342 -15.57 -16.83 38.18
N PRO A 343 -14.92 -16.49 39.31
CA PRO A 343 -14.51 -17.49 40.29
C PRO A 343 -15.74 -18.29 40.73
N GLU A 344 -15.62 -19.61 40.86
CA GLU A 344 -16.72 -20.48 41.29
C GLU A 344 -17.13 -20.18 42.74
N HIS A 345 -17.94 -19.15 42.90
CA HIS A 345 -18.82 -18.97 44.05
C HIS A 345 -20.24 -18.99 43.49
N ASN A 346 -20.72 -20.22 43.27
CA ASN A 346 -22.11 -20.59 42.98
C ASN A 346 -22.91 -19.47 42.30
N ILE A 347 -22.82 -19.25 40.97
CA ILE A 347 -23.98 -18.90 40.15
C ILE A 347 -23.67 -19.18 38.67
N GLU A 348 -24.14 -20.33 38.18
CA GLU A 348 -24.52 -20.47 36.78
C GLU A 348 -25.96 -20.99 36.71
N HIS A 349 -26.84 -20.17 36.13
CA HIS A 349 -28.15 -20.59 35.66
C HIS A 349 -28.22 -20.29 34.16
N THR A 350 -27.75 -21.24 33.37
CA THR A 350 -27.85 -21.23 31.92
C THR A 350 -29.28 -21.62 31.53
N TYR A 351 -30.01 -20.73 30.87
CA TYR A 351 -31.31 -21.05 30.29
C TYR A 351 -31.34 -20.64 28.81
N ILE A 352 -31.87 -21.57 28.01
CA ILE A 352 -32.02 -21.54 26.54
C ILE A 352 -32.97 -20.43 26.08
#